data_AF-A0A958QE93-F1
#
_entry.id   AF-A0A958QE93-F1
#
_cell.length_a   1.000
_cell.length_b   1.000
_cell.length_c   1.000
_cell.angle_alpha   90.00
_cell.angle_beta   90.00
_cell.angle_gamma   90.00
#
_symmetry.space_group_name_H-M   'P 1'
#
loop_
_entity.id
_entity.type
_entity.pdbx_description
1 polymer ?
#
loop_
_entity_poly.entity_id
_entity_poly.type
_entity_poly.pdbx_seq_one_letter_code
_entity_poly.pdbx_strand_id
1 'polypeptide(L)'
;MKNTLNILLIAILGLALTACSDKKSKTRIDMYRGDRVGVGGPVSPGAPGSQVSMSTLGYIYNNGGYGGTFQDRVDGFISATNDPLQVLGYVDIQGTGLYFNGQLNLQNGSFNPYGYTNSEIRGGQINLIIFDSVALENGGYGLEIPLGNATGRVNGNQVEITVGDNYGTVTFYGMLSTGGMITGDVSYKNTAHWNGGTPAQGSLGRFEVNACNLFRCQ
;
A
#
# COMPACT_ATOMS: atom_id res chain seq x y z
N MET A 1 -73.52 -31.17 18.22
CA MET A 1 -73.49 -29.70 18.06
C MET A 1 -73.09 -29.08 19.39
N LYS A 2 -72.03 -28.24 19.41
CA LYS A 2 -71.52 -27.37 20.51
C LYS A 2 -71.06 -28.12 21.77
N ASN A 3 -69.99 -27.82 22.50
CA ASN A 3 -68.85 -26.88 22.58
C ASN A 3 -67.81 -27.69 23.43
N THR A 4 -66.49 -27.52 23.39
CA THR A 4 -65.76 -26.38 23.98
C THR A 4 -64.27 -26.45 23.62
N LEU A 5 -63.80 -25.26 23.24
CA LEU A 5 -62.45 -24.73 23.15
C LEU A 5 -61.62 -24.92 24.45
N ASN A 6 -60.33 -25.28 24.35
CA ASN A 6 -59.22 -24.50 24.96
C ASN A 6 -57.80 -25.06 24.67
N ILE A 7 -57.05 -24.22 23.94
CA ILE A 7 -55.71 -23.71 24.28
C ILE A 7 -54.49 -24.65 24.13
N LEU A 8 -53.80 -24.44 23.00
CA LEU A 8 -52.39 -24.02 22.90
C LEU A 8 -51.32 -24.94 23.54
N LEU A 9 -50.56 -25.65 22.69
CA LEU A 9 -49.12 -25.78 22.89
C LEU A 9 -48.40 -25.71 21.52
N ILE A 10 -47.93 -24.50 21.24
CA ILE A 10 -46.95 -24.18 20.21
C ILE A 10 -45.56 -24.50 20.76
N ALA A 11 -44.64 -24.84 19.87
CA ALA A 11 -43.19 -25.00 20.06
C ALA A 11 -42.79 -26.42 20.51
N ILE A 12 -41.82 -27.11 19.91
CA ILE A 12 -40.59 -26.66 19.24
C ILE A 12 -40.27 -27.70 18.15
N LEU A 13 -40.63 -27.40 16.90
CA LEU A 13 -39.99 -28.04 15.75
C LEU A 13 -38.67 -27.28 15.54
N GLY A 14 -37.64 -27.70 16.27
CA GLY A 14 -36.29 -27.14 16.18
C GLY A 14 -35.67 -27.47 14.84
N LEU A 15 -36.04 -26.68 13.83
CA LEU A 15 -35.44 -26.66 12.51
C LEU A 15 -33.93 -26.51 12.68
N ALA A 16 -33.24 -27.60 12.38
CA ALA A 16 -31.87 -27.61 11.94
C ALA A 16 -31.79 -26.76 10.66
N LEU A 17 -31.60 -25.45 10.84
CA LEU A 17 -31.04 -24.58 9.83
C LEU A 17 -29.73 -24.09 10.43
N THR A 18 -28.70 -24.91 10.21
CA THR A 18 -27.32 -24.46 10.13
C THR A 18 -27.25 -23.36 9.08
N ALA A 19 -27.54 -22.13 9.50
CA ALA A 19 -27.08 -20.95 8.80
C ALA A 19 -25.57 -20.91 9.01
N CYS A 20 -24.82 -21.60 8.14
CA CYS A 20 -23.56 -21.05 7.68
C CYS A 20 -23.93 -19.71 7.04
N SER A 21 -23.97 -18.67 7.87
CA SER A 21 -23.92 -17.31 7.38
C SER A 21 -22.59 -17.24 6.65
N ASP A 22 -22.62 -17.40 5.33
CA ASP A 22 -21.49 -17.07 4.48
C ASP A 22 -20.99 -15.73 4.97
N LYS A 23 -19.76 -15.70 5.50
CA LYS A 23 -19.11 -14.45 5.87
C LYS A 23 -19.16 -13.64 4.59
N LYS A 24 -20.03 -12.63 4.54
CA LYS A 24 -20.10 -11.72 3.41
C LYS A 24 -18.67 -11.22 3.23
N SER A 25 -18.00 -11.70 2.19
CA SER A 25 -16.73 -11.14 1.74
C SER A 25 -17.00 -9.65 1.65
N LYS A 26 -16.27 -8.86 2.44
CA LYS A 26 -16.32 -7.40 2.32
C LYS A 26 -15.82 -7.11 0.92
N THR A 27 -16.75 -6.87 0.00
CA THR A 27 -16.42 -6.50 -1.37
C THR A 27 -15.70 -5.17 -1.27
N ARG A 28 -14.41 -5.13 -1.66
CA ARG A 28 -13.63 -3.88 -1.69
C ARG A 28 -14.36 -2.93 -2.62
N ILE A 29 -14.82 -1.79 -2.11
CA ILE A 29 -15.26 -0.69 -2.96
C ILE A 29 -13.99 -0.13 -3.59
N ASP A 30 -14.01 0.05 -4.90
CA ASP A 30 -12.88 0.56 -5.68
C ASP A 30 -12.40 1.88 -5.07
N MET A 31 -11.15 1.89 -4.57
CA MET A 31 -10.53 3.10 -4.04
C MET A 31 -9.84 3.82 -5.19
N TYR A 32 -10.17 5.09 -5.40
CA TYR A 32 -9.83 5.82 -6.63
C TYR A 32 -8.53 6.64 -6.53
N ARG A 33 -7.51 6.16 -5.80
CA ARG A 33 -6.15 6.73 -5.93
C ARG A 33 -5.38 6.01 -7.02
N GLY A 34 -5.43 6.57 -8.22
CA GLY A 34 -4.76 6.04 -9.41
C GLY A 34 -5.68 5.20 -10.29
N ASP A 35 -5.51 5.33 -11.61
CA ASP A 35 -6.19 4.47 -12.59
C ASP A 35 -5.79 3.02 -12.32
N ARG A 36 -6.74 2.09 -12.38
CA ARG A 36 -6.44 0.66 -12.39
C ARG A 36 -5.56 0.35 -13.61
N VAL A 37 -4.24 0.38 -13.46
CA VAL A 37 -3.37 -0.13 -14.51
C VAL A 37 -3.42 -1.65 -14.38
N GLY A 38 -4.26 -2.28 -15.20
CA GLY A 38 -4.27 -3.73 -15.36
C GLY A 38 -2.92 -4.18 -15.92
N VAL A 39 -1.98 -4.53 -15.05
CA VAL A 39 -0.71 -5.17 -15.44
C VAL A 39 -0.39 -6.29 -14.45
N GLY A 40 -0.64 -7.52 -14.90
CA GLY A 40 -0.24 -8.73 -14.18
C GLY A 40 -1.25 -9.17 -13.13
N GLY A 41 -1.48 -10.47 -13.06
CA GLY A 41 -2.33 -11.08 -12.05
C GLY A 41 -1.94 -10.63 -10.63
N PRO A 42 -2.90 -10.66 -9.71
CA PRO A 42 -2.79 -9.91 -8.48
C PRO A 42 -1.66 -10.45 -7.59
N VAL A 43 -0.76 -9.55 -7.19
CA VAL A 43 0.43 -9.88 -6.40
C VAL A 43 0.01 -10.03 -4.94
N SER A 44 0.26 -11.20 -4.35
CA SER A 44 0.06 -11.44 -2.91
C SER A 44 1.39 -11.29 -2.18
N PRO A 45 1.75 -10.11 -1.67
CA PRO A 45 2.85 -9.99 -0.73
C PRO A 45 2.43 -10.73 0.54
N GLY A 46 3.11 -11.81 0.89
CA GLY A 46 2.82 -12.46 2.16
C GLY A 46 3.08 -11.51 3.34
N ALA A 47 2.44 -11.81 4.47
CA ALA A 47 2.43 -11.01 5.69
C ALA A 47 3.79 -10.29 5.98
N PRO A 48 3.82 -8.95 6.13
CA PRO A 48 5.01 -8.22 6.54
C PRO A 48 5.54 -8.77 7.87
N GLY A 49 6.84 -9.04 7.89
CA GLY A 49 7.53 -9.70 9.00
C GLY A 49 7.69 -11.22 8.84
N SER A 50 7.03 -11.87 7.87
CA SER A 50 7.38 -13.23 7.46
C SER A 50 8.38 -13.19 6.31
N GLN A 51 9.38 -14.08 6.35
CA GLN A 51 10.34 -14.32 5.27
C GLN A 51 9.64 -14.95 4.06
N VAL A 52 8.78 -14.20 3.40
CA VAL A 52 8.28 -14.51 2.07
C VAL A 52 9.42 -14.16 1.11
N SER A 53 9.59 -14.87 0.00
CA SER A 53 10.58 -14.54 -1.04
C SER A 53 10.34 -13.12 -1.59
N MET A 54 10.84 -12.12 -0.88
CA MET A 54 10.69 -10.68 -1.09
C MET A 54 11.79 -10.13 -2.02
N SER A 55 12.31 -10.94 -2.94
CA SER A 55 13.50 -10.52 -3.69
C SER A 55 13.24 -9.34 -4.64
N THR A 56 11.98 -9.01 -4.95
CA THR A 56 11.61 -8.01 -5.97
C THR A 56 10.81 -6.79 -5.47
N LEU A 57 10.31 -6.78 -4.22
CA LEU A 57 9.50 -5.67 -3.69
C LEU A 57 10.27 -4.86 -2.64
N GLY A 58 10.08 -3.55 -2.66
CA GLY A 58 10.41 -2.69 -1.53
C GLY A 58 9.29 -2.69 -0.50
N TYR A 59 9.62 -2.31 0.73
CA TYR A 59 8.67 -2.27 1.83
C TYR A 59 8.81 -0.97 2.63
N ILE A 60 7.69 -0.45 3.14
CA ILE A 60 7.59 0.76 3.95
C ILE A 60 7.03 0.39 5.33
N TYR A 61 7.70 0.86 6.38
CA TYR A 61 7.43 0.50 7.77
C TYR A 61 7.54 1.63 8.75
N ASN A 62 6.91 1.43 9.89
CA ASN A 62 7.08 2.30 11.05
C ASN A 62 8.36 1.93 11.83
N ASN A 63 9.19 2.91 12.13
CA ASN A 63 10.37 2.75 12.99
C ASN A 63 10.27 3.61 14.27
N GLY A 64 9.06 3.96 14.72
CA GLY A 64 8.82 4.61 16.01
C GLY A 64 9.19 6.10 16.11
N GLY A 65 9.68 6.72 15.03
CA GLY A 65 10.13 8.12 15.01
C GLY A 65 9.16 9.13 14.36
N TYR A 66 7.98 8.68 13.92
CA TYR A 66 7.03 9.50 13.17
C TYR A 66 5.82 9.87 14.03
N GLY A 67 5.26 11.06 13.81
CA GLY A 67 4.01 11.47 14.46
C GLY A 67 2.82 10.57 14.06
N GLY A 68 1.89 10.35 14.99
CA GLY A 68 0.68 9.55 14.77
C GLY A 68 0.91 8.04 14.69
N THR A 69 -0.17 7.27 14.52
CA THR A 69 -0.08 5.84 14.25
C THR A 69 0.32 5.60 12.78
N PHE A 70 0.77 4.38 12.45
CA PHE A 70 1.06 4.04 11.05
C PHE A 70 -0.22 4.13 10.18
N GLN A 71 -1.35 3.70 10.73
CA GLN A 71 -2.66 3.86 10.11
C GLN A 71 -2.97 5.33 9.77
N ASP A 72 -2.83 6.26 10.74
CA ASP A 72 -3.15 7.68 10.51
C ASP A 72 -2.34 8.27 9.34
N ARG A 73 -1.09 7.83 9.19
CA ARG A 73 -0.22 8.27 8.08
C ARG A 73 -0.68 7.70 6.74
N VAL A 74 -1.11 6.45 6.72
CA VAL A 74 -1.66 5.81 5.51
C VAL A 74 -2.98 6.48 5.12
N ASP A 75 -3.86 6.75 6.09
CA ASP A 75 -5.14 7.45 5.87
C ASP A 75 -4.90 8.86 5.33
N GLY A 76 -3.96 9.60 5.92
CA GLY A 76 -3.55 10.90 5.42
C GLY A 76 -3.01 10.81 3.98
N PHE A 77 -2.24 9.78 3.65
CA PHE A 77 -1.75 9.57 2.28
C PHE A 77 -2.91 9.38 1.31
N ILE A 78 -3.84 8.47 1.54
CA ILE A 78 -4.97 8.21 0.62
C ILE A 78 -6.11 9.24 0.68
N SER A 79 -6.06 10.19 1.63
CA SER A 79 -7.10 11.20 1.87
C SER A 79 -7.49 12.09 0.69
N ALA A 80 -6.67 12.18 -0.36
CA ALA A 80 -7.01 12.99 -1.53
C ALA A 80 -8.16 12.42 -2.38
N THR A 81 -8.42 11.11 -2.27
CA THR A 81 -9.37 10.39 -3.14
C THR A 81 -10.29 9.45 -2.37
N ASN A 82 -9.94 9.09 -1.13
CA ASN A 82 -10.68 8.11 -0.37
C ASN A 82 -11.50 8.75 0.76
N ASP A 83 -12.80 8.46 0.77
CA ASP A 83 -13.69 8.71 1.90
C ASP A 83 -13.32 7.73 3.05
N PRO A 84 -13.19 8.17 4.32
CA PRO A 84 -12.99 7.31 5.48
C PRO A 84 -14.08 6.23 5.67
N LEU A 85 -15.21 6.31 4.95
CA LEU A 85 -16.24 5.29 4.88
C LEU A 85 -15.96 4.17 3.86
N GLN A 86 -14.95 4.32 3.00
CA GLN A 86 -14.48 3.27 2.09
C GLN A 86 -13.43 2.42 2.79
N VAL A 87 -13.70 1.11 2.86
CA VAL A 87 -13.11 0.13 3.79
C VAL A 87 -11.62 -0.10 3.51
N LEU A 88 -10.76 0.78 4.02
CA LEU A 88 -9.42 0.36 4.42
C LEU A 88 -9.54 -0.54 5.64
N GLY A 89 -8.92 -1.71 5.55
CA GLY A 89 -8.62 -2.51 6.73
C GLY A 89 -7.55 -1.84 7.58
N TYR A 90 -7.20 -2.47 8.70
CA TYR A 90 -6.10 -2.00 9.53
C TYR A 90 -4.74 -2.31 8.88
N VAL A 91 -3.85 -1.34 8.89
CA VAL A 91 -2.46 -1.45 8.46
C VAL A 91 -1.56 -1.32 9.70
N ASP A 92 -0.76 -2.35 9.95
CA ASP A 92 0.17 -2.45 11.08
C ASP A 92 1.61 -2.67 10.57
N ILE A 93 2.52 -3.03 11.48
CA ILE A 93 3.87 -3.53 11.19
C ILE A 93 3.96 -5.07 11.19
N GLN A 94 2.93 -5.77 11.69
CA GLN A 94 2.88 -7.23 11.79
C GLN A 94 1.70 -7.77 10.99
N GLY A 95 1.96 -8.25 9.77
CA GLY A 95 0.95 -8.93 8.95
C GLY A 95 0.15 -8.07 7.96
N THR A 96 0.15 -6.74 8.10
CA THR A 96 -0.32 -5.76 7.10
C THR A 96 0.73 -4.66 6.93
N GLY A 97 0.77 -3.93 5.81
CA GLY A 97 1.86 -2.99 5.55
C GLY A 97 1.80 -2.31 4.18
N LEU A 98 2.83 -1.53 3.87
CA LEU A 98 2.98 -0.88 2.57
C LEU A 98 4.15 -1.52 1.81
N TYR A 99 3.91 -1.87 0.56
CA TYR A 99 4.91 -2.40 -0.36
C TYR A 99 5.01 -1.52 -1.58
N PHE A 100 6.08 -1.68 -2.35
CA PHE A 100 6.16 -1.04 -3.65
C PHE A 100 7.08 -1.81 -4.60
N ASN A 101 6.85 -1.59 -5.89
CA ASN A 101 7.80 -1.88 -6.94
C ASN A 101 7.89 -0.67 -7.87
N GLY A 102 8.87 -0.66 -8.75
CA GLY A 102 8.98 0.41 -9.72
C GLY A 102 9.99 0.13 -10.79
N GLN A 103 9.97 0.98 -11.81
CA GLN A 103 11.00 1.01 -12.84
C GLN A 103 11.34 2.46 -13.11
N LEU A 104 12.58 2.83 -12.79
CA LEU A 104 13.10 4.18 -12.85
C LEU A 104 14.19 4.26 -13.92
N ASN A 105 14.11 5.28 -14.75
CA ASN A 105 15.05 5.50 -15.84
C ASN A 105 16.09 6.53 -15.43
N LEU A 106 17.35 6.11 -15.42
CA LEU A 106 18.49 6.98 -15.19
C LEU A 106 18.95 7.62 -16.50
N GLN A 107 19.37 8.87 -16.43
CA GLN A 107 19.99 9.58 -17.56
C GLN A 107 21.18 8.80 -18.14
N ASN A 108 21.99 8.19 -17.27
CA ASN A 108 23.16 7.39 -17.66
C ASN A 108 22.82 5.93 -18.02
N GLY A 109 21.52 5.58 -18.09
CA GLY A 109 21.01 4.32 -18.62
C GLY A 109 21.16 3.08 -17.73
N SER A 110 22.14 3.04 -16.83
CA SER A 110 22.38 1.89 -15.94
C SER A 110 22.87 2.32 -14.56
N PHE A 111 22.50 1.54 -13.55
CA PHE A 111 22.87 1.77 -12.15
C PHE A 111 23.96 0.78 -11.72
N ASN A 112 24.99 1.27 -11.01
CA ASN A 112 25.96 0.40 -10.37
C ASN A 112 25.63 0.30 -8.87
N PRO A 113 25.08 -0.84 -8.37
CA PRO A 113 24.71 -1.00 -6.97
C PRO A 113 25.91 -1.20 -6.03
N TYR A 114 27.10 -1.43 -6.58
CA TYR A 114 28.34 -1.66 -5.83
C TYR A 114 29.30 -0.46 -5.87
N GLY A 115 28.90 0.61 -6.55
CA GLY A 115 29.70 1.82 -6.70
C GLY A 115 28.85 3.09 -6.57
N TYR A 116 29.52 4.20 -6.32
CA TYR A 116 28.85 5.49 -6.29
C TYR A 116 28.52 5.94 -7.70
N THR A 117 27.25 6.29 -7.93
CA THR A 117 26.76 6.76 -9.22
C THR A 117 26.23 8.18 -9.05
N ASN A 118 26.56 9.06 -10.00
CA ASN A 118 25.91 10.35 -10.13
C ASN A 118 25.05 10.33 -11.39
N SER A 119 23.73 10.36 -11.23
CA SER A 119 22.80 10.36 -12.36
C SER A 119 21.48 10.99 -11.97
N GLU A 120 20.86 11.68 -12.90
CA GLU A 120 19.48 12.14 -12.77
C GLU A 120 18.50 11.01 -13.11
N ILE A 121 17.31 11.08 -12.51
CA ILE A 121 16.16 10.23 -12.85
C ILE A 121 15.30 11.02 -13.84
N ARG A 122 15.06 10.44 -15.03
CA ARG A 122 14.40 11.07 -16.18
C ARG A 122 13.16 10.28 -16.59
N GLY A 123 12.32 9.95 -15.63
CA GLY A 123 11.06 9.22 -15.84
C GLY A 123 11.06 7.82 -15.23
N GLY A 124 9.91 7.18 -15.32
CA GLY A 124 9.62 5.93 -14.63
C GLY A 124 8.35 6.03 -13.79
N GLN A 125 8.04 4.92 -13.11
CA GLN A 125 6.88 4.79 -12.25
C GLN A 125 7.20 3.93 -11.02
N ILE A 126 6.45 4.16 -9.95
CA ILE A 126 6.42 3.33 -8.75
C ILE A 126 4.96 2.96 -8.50
N ASN A 127 4.69 1.68 -8.30
CA ASN A 127 3.39 1.21 -7.84
C ASN A 127 3.47 0.96 -6.33
N LEU A 128 2.70 1.73 -5.55
CA LEU A 128 2.55 1.52 -4.12
C LEU A 128 1.41 0.53 -3.88
N ILE A 129 1.59 -0.39 -2.94
CA ILE A 129 0.63 -1.44 -2.61
C ILE A 129 0.32 -1.35 -1.12
N ILE A 130 -0.91 -0.98 -0.77
CA ILE A 130 -1.39 -1.01 0.61
C ILE A 130 -1.97 -2.39 0.88
N PHE A 131 -1.29 -3.15 1.71
CA PHE A 131 -1.70 -4.49 2.12
C PHE A 131 -2.32 -4.41 3.51
N ASP A 132 -3.65 -4.21 3.56
CA ASP A 132 -4.43 -4.04 4.79
C ASP A 132 -5.06 -5.35 5.29
N SER A 133 -5.76 -5.30 6.43
CA SER A 133 -6.41 -6.49 6.97
C SER A 133 -7.52 -7.05 6.05
N VAL A 134 -8.09 -6.21 5.18
CA VAL A 134 -9.07 -6.62 4.17
C VAL A 134 -8.38 -7.42 3.05
N ALA A 135 -7.14 -7.07 2.67
CA ALA A 135 -6.33 -7.85 1.74
C ALA A 135 -6.11 -9.27 2.26
N LEU A 136 -5.81 -9.44 3.56
CA LEU A 136 -5.67 -10.75 4.20
C LEU A 136 -6.96 -11.58 4.14
N GLU A 137 -8.12 -10.95 4.36
CA GLU A 137 -9.43 -11.61 4.34
C GLU A 137 -9.89 -12.00 2.92
N ASN A 138 -9.44 -11.29 1.89
CA ASN A 138 -9.90 -11.45 0.49
C ASN A 138 -8.88 -12.15 -0.42
N GLY A 139 -7.99 -12.99 0.13
CA GLY A 139 -7.08 -13.84 -0.67
C GLY A 139 -5.73 -13.21 -1.02
N GLY A 140 -5.34 -12.13 -0.34
CA GLY A 140 -4.00 -11.54 -0.42
C GLY A 140 -3.85 -10.42 -1.44
N TYR A 141 -4.90 -9.63 -1.73
CA TYR A 141 -4.81 -8.57 -2.74
C TYR A 141 -4.84 -7.17 -2.11
N GLY A 142 -3.70 -6.49 -2.19
CA GLY A 142 -3.53 -5.11 -1.73
C GLY A 142 -4.15 -4.09 -2.67
N LEU A 143 -4.33 -2.87 -2.16
CA LEU A 143 -4.71 -1.72 -2.99
C LEU A 143 -3.48 -1.17 -3.70
N GLU A 144 -3.51 -1.15 -5.02
CA GLU A 144 -2.44 -0.58 -5.85
C GLU A 144 -2.69 0.89 -6.15
N ILE A 145 -1.62 1.68 -6.06
CA ILE A 145 -1.59 3.13 -6.28
C ILE A 145 -0.42 3.42 -7.23
N PRO A 146 -0.70 3.50 -8.55
CA PRO A 146 0.32 3.81 -9.54
C PRO A 146 0.72 5.29 -9.46
N LEU A 147 2.02 5.54 -9.28
CA LEU A 147 2.62 6.87 -9.27
C LEU A 147 3.62 6.98 -10.41
N GLY A 148 3.40 7.95 -11.29
CA GLY A 148 4.21 8.16 -12.49
C GLY A 148 5.16 9.34 -12.37
N ASN A 149 5.65 9.78 -13.54
CA ASN A 149 6.43 11.00 -13.72
C ASN A 149 7.64 11.07 -12.77
N ALA A 150 8.34 9.95 -12.59
CA ALA A 150 9.46 9.89 -11.67
C ALA A 150 10.55 10.89 -12.03
N THR A 151 10.97 11.68 -11.04
CA THR A 151 12.09 12.62 -11.12
C THR A 151 12.97 12.45 -9.89
N GLY A 152 14.16 13.04 -9.93
CA GLY A 152 15.10 12.98 -8.81
C GLY A 152 16.52 12.70 -9.26
N ARG A 153 17.32 12.16 -8.35
CA ARG A 153 18.76 11.96 -8.56
C ARG A 153 19.32 10.88 -7.66
N VAL A 154 20.39 10.29 -8.16
CA VAL A 154 21.37 9.55 -7.37
C VAL A 154 22.63 10.41 -7.34
N ASN A 155 23.14 10.71 -6.15
CA ASN A 155 24.37 11.46 -5.94
C ASN A 155 25.24 10.73 -4.91
N GLY A 156 26.27 10.04 -5.38
CA GLY A 156 27.09 9.18 -4.54
C GLY A 156 26.30 7.98 -4.04
N ASN A 157 26.09 7.92 -2.72
CA ASN A 157 25.19 6.96 -2.07
C ASN A 157 23.82 7.52 -1.76
N GLN A 158 23.57 8.81 -1.98
CA GLN A 158 22.28 9.41 -1.70
C GLN A 158 21.33 9.20 -2.87
N VAL A 159 20.09 8.80 -2.57
CA VAL A 159 19.03 8.58 -3.55
C VAL A 159 17.82 9.42 -3.16
N GLU A 160 17.37 10.24 -4.09
CA GLU A 160 16.18 11.08 -3.96
C GLU A 160 15.27 10.82 -5.16
N ILE A 161 14.05 10.35 -4.91
CA ILE A 161 13.07 10.00 -5.95
C ILE A 161 11.76 10.69 -5.60
N THR A 162 11.19 11.43 -6.53
CA THR A 162 9.83 11.97 -6.43
C THR A 162 8.98 11.40 -7.54
N VAL A 163 7.86 10.79 -7.17
CA VAL A 163 6.82 10.28 -8.06
C VAL A 163 5.49 10.92 -7.69
N GLY A 164 4.53 10.93 -8.60
CA GLY A 164 3.23 11.55 -8.32
C GLY A 164 2.12 11.14 -9.26
N ASP A 165 0.93 11.59 -8.88
CA ASP A 165 -0.32 11.47 -9.61
C ASP A 165 -1.00 12.86 -9.67
N ASN A 166 -2.25 12.91 -10.13
CA ASN A 166 -3.02 14.16 -10.17
C ASN A 166 -3.40 14.70 -8.77
N TYR A 167 -3.16 13.92 -7.71
CA TYR A 167 -3.61 14.19 -6.35
C TYR A 167 -2.47 14.51 -5.38
N GLY A 168 -1.22 14.36 -5.81
CA GLY A 168 -0.07 14.68 -4.99
C GLY A 168 1.22 14.00 -5.43
N THR A 169 2.22 14.11 -4.56
CA THR A 169 3.56 13.55 -4.77
C THR A 169 3.98 12.70 -3.57
N VAL A 170 4.79 11.68 -3.85
CA VAL A 170 5.50 10.88 -2.86
C VAL A 170 6.99 11.02 -3.13
N THR A 171 7.74 11.30 -2.07
CA THR A 171 9.20 11.45 -2.12
C THR A 171 9.86 10.37 -1.27
N PHE A 172 10.74 9.60 -1.90
CA PHE A 172 11.64 8.65 -1.28
C PHE A 172 13.01 9.31 -1.17
N TYR A 173 13.53 9.38 0.05
CA TYR A 173 14.86 9.90 0.32
C TYR A 173 15.65 8.87 1.11
N GLY A 174 16.74 8.36 0.56
CA GLY A 174 17.49 7.28 1.19
C GLY A 174 18.96 7.23 0.84
N MET A 175 19.62 6.25 1.44
CA MET A 175 21.04 5.98 1.30
C MET A 175 21.22 4.55 0.77
N LEU A 176 22.03 4.42 -0.28
CA LEU A 176 22.57 3.17 -0.79
C LEU A 176 23.64 2.65 0.16
N SER A 177 23.47 1.44 0.65
CA SER A 177 24.46 0.72 1.44
C SER A 177 25.25 -0.27 0.59
N THR A 178 26.38 -0.71 1.13
CA THR A 178 27.18 -1.79 0.55
C THR A 178 26.32 -3.05 0.40
N GLY A 179 26.18 -3.55 -0.82
CA GLY A 179 25.29 -4.68 -1.15
C GLY A 179 24.05 -4.30 -1.97
N GLY A 180 23.91 -3.02 -2.34
CA GLY A 180 22.88 -2.58 -3.28
C GLY A 180 21.52 -2.30 -2.66
N MET A 181 21.43 -2.19 -1.33
CA MET A 181 20.18 -1.86 -0.64
C MET A 181 20.03 -0.36 -0.46
N ILE A 182 18.86 0.18 -0.72
CA ILE A 182 18.50 1.57 -0.44
C ILE A 182 17.57 1.59 0.76
N THR A 183 17.94 2.34 1.79
CA THR A 183 17.09 2.55 2.98
C THR A 183 16.91 4.03 3.25
N GLY A 184 15.72 4.44 3.68
CA GLY A 184 15.45 5.86 3.84
C GLY A 184 14.04 6.18 4.30
N ASP A 185 13.63 7.43 4.17
CA ASP A 185 12.31 7.92 4.55
C ASP A 185 11.42 8.12 3.32
N VAL A 186 10.13 7.86 3.51
CA VAL A 186 9.07 8.16 2.54
C VAL A 186 8.19 9.26 3.10
N SER A 187 7.91 10.26 2.30
CA SER A 187 6.99 11.35 2.61
C SER A 187 6.01 11.58 1.48
N TYR A 188 4.86 12.17 1.80
CA TYR A 188 3.82 12.49 0.84
C TYR A 188 3.29 13.90 1.05
N LYS A 189 2.75 14.45 -0.03
CA LYS A 189 2.03 15.71 -0.04
C LYS A 189 0.88 15.61 -1.01
N ASN A 190 -0.34 15.71 -0.49
CA ASN A 190 -1.54 15.77 -1.30
C ASN A 190 -1.85 17.21 -1.72
N THR A 191 -2.48 17.37 -2.88
CA THR A 191 -2.94 18.66 -3.40
C THR A 191 -4.38 18.97 -3.04
N ALA A 192 -5.15 17.95 -2.64
CA ALA A 192 -6.54 18.04 -2.23
C ALA A 192 -6.86 17.05 -1.10
N HIS A 193 -8.01 17.24 -0.47
CA HIS A 193 -8.65 16.27 0.42
C HIS A 193 -10.01 15.90 -0.19
N TRP A 194 -10.45 14.65 -0.03
CA TRP A 194 -11.65 14.11 -0.69
C TRP A 194 -12.92 14.92 -0.40
N ASN A 195 -13.04 15.50 0.80
CA ASN A 195 -14.18 16.31 1.24
C ASN A 195 -13.98 17.84 1.07
N GLY A 196 -12.94 18.28 0.36
CA GLY A 196 -12.60 19.69 0.21
C GLY A 196 -11.94 20.33 1.45
N GLY A 197 -11.58 19.53 2.46
CA GLY A 197 -10.77 19.97 3.60
C GLY A 197 -9.30 20.26 3.25
N THR A 198 -8.49 20.56 4.27
CA THR A 198 -7.06 20.86 4.10
C THR A 198 -6.33 19.64 3.53
N PRO A 199 -5.52 19.81 2.46
CA PRO A 199 -4.70 18.73 1.93
C PRO A 199 -3.73 18.16 2.98
N ALA A 200 -3.67 16.84 3.08
CA ALA A 200 -2.78 16.16 4.00
C ALA A 200 -1.34 16.10 3.47
N GLN A 201 -0.37 16.16 4.38
CA GLN A 201 1.04 15.93 4.10
C GLN A 201 1.73 15.34 5.32
N GLY A 202 2.78 14.55 5.12
CA GLY A 202 3.52 13.97 6.22
C GLY A 202 4.52 12.92 5.79
N SER A 203 5.12 12.25 6.77
CA SER A 203 5.88 11.02 6.50
C SER A 203 4.91 9.85 6.38
N LEU A 204 5.24 8.86 5.54
CA LEU A 204 4.60 7.55 5.52
C LEU A 204 5.34 6.59 6.46
N GLY A 205 6.66 6.59 6.40
CA GLY A 205 7.52 5.74 7.21
C GLY A 205 8.92 5.63 6.64
N ARG A 206 9.65 4.60 7.08
CA ARG A 206 10.95 4.22 6.55
C ARG A 206 10.77 3.20 5.45
N PHE A 207 11.62 3.17 4.43
CA PHE A 207 11.62 2.16 3.39
C PHE A 207 12.93 1.40 3.30
N GLU A 208 12.84 0.21 2.73
CA GLU A 208 13.97 -0.61 2.30
C GLU A 208 13.65 -1.27 0.95
N VAL A 209 14.62 -1.27 0.03
CA VAL A 209 14.49 -1.89 -1.29
C VAL A 209 15.85 -2.22 -1.89
N ASN A 210 15.94 -3.30 -2.66
CA ASN A 210 17.12 -3.54 -3.50
C ASN A 210 17.13 -2.54 -4.67
N ALA A 211 18.24 -1.85 -4.90
CA ALA A 211 18.36 -0.84 -5.94
C ALA A 211 18.03 -1.40 -7.34
N CYS A 212 18.35 -2.66 -7.61
CA CYS A 212 18.06 -3.30 -8.89
C CYS A 212 16.56 -3.65 -9.09
N ASN A 213 15.74 -3.52 -8.03
CA ASN A 213 14.29 -3.60 -8.15
C ASN A 213 13.66 -2.27 -8.57
N LEU A 214 14.43 -1.18 -8.56
CA LEU A 214 13.99 0.15 -9.00
C LEU A 214 14.71 0.60 -10.26
N PHE A 215 16.00 0.32 -10.36
CA PHE A 215 16.85 0.73 -11.47
C PHE A 215 17.32 -0.48 -12.26
N ARG A 216 17.54 -0.29 -13.56
CA ARG A 216 18.26 -1.27 -14.35
C ARG A 216 19.74 -1.30 -13.93
N CYS A 217 20.15 -2.38 -13.28
CA CYS A 217 21.56 -2.58 -12.91
C CYS A 217 22.43 -3.08 -14.07
N GLN A 218 23.74 -2.83 -13.96
CA GLN A 218 24.79 -3.35 -14.85
C GLN A 218 25.08 -4.84 -14.60
#